data_AF-A0A1Y3B1R2-F1
#
_entry.id   AF-A0A1Y3B1R2-F1
#
_cell.length_a   1.000
_cell.length_b   1.000
_cell.length_c   1.000
_cell.angle_alpha   90.00
_cell.angle_beta   90.00
_cell.angle_gamma   90.00
#
_symmetry.space_group_name_H-M   'P 1'
#
loop_
_entity.id
_entity.type
_entity.pdbx_description
1 polymer ?
#
loop_
_entity_poly.entity_id
_entity_poly.type
_entity_poly.pdbx_seq_one_letter_code
_entity_poly.pdbx_strand_id
1 'polypeptide(L)'
;MILLNTITLAMRYNDQPESYSYVLNVLNIIFTALFTVEFVLKLFAFRFKNYFGDPWNCFDFFIVLGSLIDIVFEQINPHESKGKATVRPTFLRLFRVMRLVKLLSRGEGIRTLLWTFLKSFQDFYEKKEKI
;
A
#
# COMPACT_ATOMS: atom_id res chain seq x y z
N MET A 1 -0.22 9.36 8.78
CA MET A 1 -1.34 8.58 8.21
C MET A 1 -0.99 7.12 7.92
N ILE A 2 0.12 6.79 7.22
CA ILE A 2 0.44 5.39 6.86
C ILE A 2 0.77 4.58 8.11
N LEU A 3 1.64 5.16 8.96
CA LEU A 3 2.04 4.55 10.23
C LEU A 3 0.84 4.36 11.17
N LEU A 4 -0.03 5.36 11.28
CA LEU A 4 -1.24 5.31 12.10
C LEU A 4 -2.22 4.22 11.63
N ASN A 5 -2.46 4.12 10.31
CA ASN A 5 -3.26 3.05 9.71
C ASN A 5 -2.68 1.65 10.01
N THR A 6 -1.36 1.54 10.00
CA THR A 6 -0.63 0.28 10.30
C THR A 6 -0.75 -0.08 11.78
N ILE A 7 -0.58 0.90 12.67
CA ILE A 7 -0.72 0.71 14.12
C ILE A 7 -2.16 0.29 14.46
N THR A 8 -3.19 0.89 13.84
CA THR A 8 -4.59 0.44 14.03
C THR A 8 -4.84 -1.00 13.58
N LEU A 9 -4.08 -1.52 12.62
CA LEU A 9 -4.17 -2.93 12.23
C LEU A 9 -3.44 -3.83 13.24
N ALA A 10 -2.27 -3.40 13.71
CA ALA A 10 -1.45 -4.12 14.69
C ALA A 10 -2.12 -4.20 16.08
N MET A 11 -3.00 -3.25 16.40
CA MET A 11 -3.78 -3.24 17.65
C MET A 11 -4.95 -4.25 17.68
N ARG A 12 -5.26 -4.93 16.56
CA ARG A 12 -6.29 -6.00 16.56
C ARG A 12 -5.79 -7.20 17.36
N TYR A 13 -6.61 -7.69 18.29
CA TYR A 13 -6.33 -8.87 19.11
C TYR A 13 -7.53 -9.84 19.12
N ASN A 14 -7.28 -11.12 19.45
CA ASN A 14 -8.34 -12.13 19.52
C ASN A 14 -9.27 -11.87 20.71
N ASP A 15 -10.57 -12.06 20.53
CA ASP A 15 -11.64 -11.78 21.52
C ASP A 15 -11.84 -10.28 21.85
N GLN A 16 -11.59 -9.41 20.88
CA GLN A 16 -11.90 -7.98 21.04
C GLN A 16 -13.41 -7.68 21.01
N PRO A 17 -13.90 -6.70 21.80
CA PRO A 17 -15.30 -6.27 21.78
C PRO A 17 -15.76 -5.82 20.38
N GLU A 18 -17.02 -6.09 20.02
CA GLU A 18 -17.56 -5.69 18.70
C GLU A 18 -17.45 -4.17 18.46
N SER A 19 -17.68 -3.35 19.49
CA SER A 19 -17.53 -1.90 19.43
C SER A 19 -16.11 -1.47 19.08
N TYR A 20 -15.10 -2.15 19.64
CA TYR A 20 -13.69 -1.90 19.35
C TYR A 20 -13.34 -2.26 17.90
N SER A 21 -13.81 -3.42 17.44
CA SER A 21 -13.64 -3.87 16.06
C SER A 21 -14.27 -2.89 15.06
N TYR A 22 -15.47 -2.37 15.37
CA TYR A 22 -16.16 -1.38 14.54
C TYR A 22 -15.38 -0.07 14.43
N VAL A 23 -14.90 0.48 15.56
CA VAL A 23 -14.08 1.70 15.59
C VAL A 23 -12.79 1.53 14.77
N LEU A 24 -12.08 0.42 14.95
CA LEU A 24 -10.89 0.11 14.16
C LEU A 24 -11.20 -0.02 12.66
N ASN A 25 -12.38 -0.52 12.28
CA ASN A 25 -12.78 -0.61 10.89
C ASN A 25 -13.07 0.77 10.29
N VAL A 26 -13.83 1.61 10.99
CA VAL A 26 -14.13 2.98 10.59
C VAL A 26 -12.85 3.80 10.41
N LEU A 27 -11.90 3.69 11.35
CA LEU A 27 -10.60 4.35 11.23
C LEU A 27 -9.82 3.89 9.98
N ASN A 28 -9.83 2.60 9.67
CA ASN A 28 -9.18 2.07 8.47
C ASN A 28 -9.78 2.63 7.16
N ILE A 29 -11.11 2.76 7.12
CA ILE A 29 -11.82 3.36 5.98
C ILE A 29 -11.46 4.84 5.84
N ILE A 30 -11.50 5.61 6.94
CA ILE A 30 -11.15 7.04 6.95
C ILE A 30 -9.70 7.25 6.46
N PHE A 31 -8.74 6.48 6.97
CA PHE A 31 -7.36 6.60 6.53
C PHE A 31 -7.20 6.26 5.05
N THR A 32 -7.91 5.26 4.55
CA THR A 32 -7.87 4.91 3.13
C THR A 32 -8.49 6.00 2.25
N ALA A 33 -9.60 6.61 2.69
CA ALA A 33 -10.22 7.73 1.99
C ALA A 33 -9.27 8.94 1.92
N LEU A 34 -8.64 9.31 3.03
CA LEU A 34 -7.65 10.40 3.07
C LEU A 34 -6.46 10.14 2.15
N PHE A 35 -5.96 8.89 2.08
CA PHE A 35 -4.89 8.54 1.13
C PHE A 35 -5.33 8.65 -0.32
N THR A 36 -6.56 8.26 -0.61
CA THR A 36 -7.14 8.37 -1.94
C THR A 36 -7.24 9.84 -2.35
N VAL A 37 -7.70 10.71 -1.44
CA VAL A 37 -7.77 12.15 -1.68
C VAL A 37 -6.38 12.76 -1.88
N GLU A 38 -5.39 12.44 -1.02
CA GLU A 38 -4.00 12.90 -1.18
C GLU A 38 -3.45 12.52 -2.57
N PHE A 39 -3.71 11.30 -3.03
CA PHE A 39 -3.31 10.81 -4.35
C PHE A 39 -4.01 11.59 -5.48
N VAL A 40 -5.34 11.75 -5.40
CA VAL A 40 -6.12 12.48 -6.41
C VAL A 40 -5.63 13.92 -6.53
N LEU A 41 -5.37 14.59 -5.40
CA LEU A 41 -4.81 15.94 -5.38
C LEU A 41 -3.42 16.00 -6.05
N LYS A 42 -2.53 15.03 -5.80
CA LYS A 42 -1.22 14.96 -6.48
C LYS A 42 -1.36 14.72 -7.98
N LEU A 43 -2.29 13.86 -8.39
CA LEU A 43 -2.56 13.59 -9.81
C LEU A 43 -3.00 14.85 -10.55
N PHE A 44 -3.87 15.65 -9.93
CA PHE A 44 -4.30 16.93 -10.50
C PHE A 44 -3.20 18.00 -10.46
N ALA A 45 -2.39 18.05 -9.39
CA ALA A 45 -1.35 19.05 -9.23
C ALA A 45 -0.14 18.89 -10.17
N PHE A 46 0.31 17.65 -10.45
CA PHE A 46 1.56 17.42 -11.17
C PHE A 46 1.45 17.38 -12.71
N ARG A 47 0.23 17.45 -13.28
CA ARG A 47 -0.08 17.10 -14.70
C ARG A 47 0.36 15.66 -15.04
N PHE A 48 -0.54 14.89 -15.66
CA PHE A 48 -0.32 13.47 -16.00
C PHE A 48 1.09 13.15 -16.53
N LYS A 49 1.64 13.96 -17.43
CA LYS A 49 2.94 13.69 -18.07
C LYS A 49 4.14 13.74 -17.12
N ASN A 50 4.15 14.61 -16.11
CA ASN A 50 5.26 14.70 -15.15
C ASN A 50 5.12 13.67 -14.03
N TYR A 51 3.88 13.26 -13.72
CA TYR A 51 3.59 12.27 -12.69
C TYR A 51 4.08 10.86 -13.08
N PHE A 52 3.82 10.42 -14.32
CA PHE A 52 4.27 9.09 -14.80
C PHE A 52 5.76 9.02 -15.15
N GLY A 53 6.49 10.14 -15.05
CA GLY A 53 7.95 10.18 -15.26
C GLY A 53 8.77 9.74 -14.04
N ASP A 54 8.22 9.84 -12.82
CA ASP A 54 8.88 9.34 -11.61
C ASP A 54 8.35 7.92 -11.30
N PRO A 55 9.22 6.88 -11.35
CA PRO A 55 8.85 5.51 -11.01
C PRO A 55 8.20 5.37 -9.63
N TRP A 56 8.57 6.21 -8.67
CA TRP A 56 8.00 6.20 -7.32
C TRP A 56 6.55 6.71 -7.29
N ASN A 57 6.21 7.67 -8.15
CA ASN A 57 4.85 8.16 -8.30
C ASN A 57 3.98 7.14 -9.06
N CYS A 58 4.53 6.46 -10.06
CA CYS A 58 3.86 5.31 -10.71
C CYS A 58 3.54 4.21 -9.70
N PHE A 59 4.51 3.86 -8.83
CA PHE A 59 4.31 2.86 -7.78
C PHE A 59 3.22 3.29 -6.78
N ASP A 60 3.19 4.57 -6.41
CA ASP A 60 2.12 5.13 -5.58
C ASP A 60 0.73 4.95 -6.23
N PHE A 61 0.61 5.25 -7.53
CA PHE A 61 -0.63 5.06 -8.29
C PHE A 61 -1.13 3.61 -8.25
N PHE A 62 -0.26 2.63 -8.51
CA PHE A 62 -0.65 1.22 -8.50
C PHE A 62 -1.12 0.76 -7.12
N ILE A 63 -0.50 1.23 -6.04
CA ILE A 63 -0.92 0.89 -4.67
C ILE A 63 -2.30 1.46 -4.36
N VAL A 64 -2.56 2.71 -4.76
CA VAL A 64 -3.86 3.36 -4.54
C VAL A 64 -4.95 2.69 -5.36
N LEU A 65 -4.69 2.36 -6.63
CA LEU A 65 -5.63 1.65 -7.48
C LEU A 65 -5.96 0.26 -6.94
N GLY A 66 -4.94 -0.51 -6.55
CA GLY A 66 -5.13 -1.82 -5.92
C GLY A 66 -5.94 -1.73 -4.62
N SER A 67 -5.67 -0.72 -3.79
CA SER A 67 -6.43 -0.43 -2.57
C SER A 67 -7.90 -0.04 -2.79
N LEU A 68 -8.24 0.56 -3.93
CA LEU A 68 -9.63 0.93 -4.25
C LEU A 68 -10.41 -0.30 -4.72
N ILE A 69 -9.81 -1.09 -5.61
CA ILE A 69 -10.39 -2.35 -6.08
C ILE A 69 -10.65 -3.29 -4.89
N ASP A 70 -9.72 -3.31 -3.93
CA ASP A 70 -9.82 -4.00 -2.64
C ASP A 70 -11.15 -3.76 -1.92
N ILE A 71 -11.42 -2.47 -1.64
CA ILE A 71 -12.59 -2.02 -0.88
C ILE A 71 -13.87 -2.30 -1.66
N VAL A 72 -13.85 -2.07 -2.97
CA VAL A 72 -15.00 -2.31 -3.84
C VAL A 72 -15.35 -3.80 -3.86
N PHE A 73 -14.35 -4.70 -3.96
CA PHE A 73 -14.57 -6.14 -3.89
C PHE A 73 -15.11 -6.61 -2.53
N GLU A 74 -14.62 -6.02 -1.43
CA GLU A 74 -15.11 -6.28 -0.07
C GLU A 74 -16.58 -5.88 0.08
N GLN A 75 -17.01 -4.78 -0.53
CA GLN A 75 -18.39 -4.29 -0.44
C GLN A 75 -19.39 -4.98 -1.37
N ILE A 76 -18.96 -5.52 -2.51
CA ILE A 76 -19.85 -6.18 -3.48
C ILE A 76 -20.17 -7.64 -3.05
N ASN A 77 -19.33 -8.27 -2.22
CA ASN A 77 -19.52 -9.66 -1.76
C ASN A 77 -19.71 -9.79 -0.23
N PRO A 78 -20.68 -9.10 0.40
CA PRO A 78 -20.87 -9.21 1.85
C PRO A 78 -21.43 -10.59 2.28
N HIS A 79 -21.97 -11.40 1.36
CA HIS A 79 -22.73 -12.62 1.68
C HIS A 79 -22.10 -13.96 1.25
N GLU A 80 -20.98 -13.99 0.52
CA GLU A 80 -20.36 -15.22 -0.01
C GLU A 80 -19.32 -15.84 0.95
N SER A 81 -19.59 -15.84 2.26
CA SER A 81 -18.70 -16.43 3.28
C SER A 81 -19.15 -17.80 3.81
N LYS A 82 -20.01 -18.52 3.08
CA LYS A 82 -20.36 -19.91 3.41
C LYS A 82 -20.05 -20.84 2.24
N GLY A 83 -18.82 -21.35 2.17
CA GLY A 83 -18.61 -22.70 1.64
C GLY A 83 -17.55 -22.93 0.57
N LYS A 84 -16.83 -21.94 0.05
CA LYS A 84 -15.70 -22.20 -0.87
C LYS A 84 -14.52 -21.32 -0.53
N ALA A 85 -13.46 -21.96 -0.02
CA ALA A 85 -12.09 -21.46 0.16
C ALA A 85 -11.90 -19.98 -0.24
N THR A 86 -12.35 -19.07 0.64
CA THR A 86 -12.25 -17.64 0.44
C THR A 86 -10.80 -17.23 0.65
N VAL A 87 -10.02 -17.24 -0.43
CA VAL A 87 -8.67 -16.65 -0.50
C VAL A 87 -8.70 -15.11 -0.33
N ARG A 88 -9.88 -14.54 -0.07
CA ARG A 88 -10.17 -13.10 -0.17
C ARG A 88 -9.67 -12.26 1.02
N PRO A 89 -9.68 -12.67 2.31
CA PRO A 89 -9.19 -11.81 3.40
C PRO A 89 -7.66 -11.59 3.40
N THR A 90 -6.88 -12.49 2.82
CA THR A 90 -5.40 -12.40 2.84
C THR A 90 -4.88 -11.44 1.77
N PHE A 91 -5.45 -11.47 0.57
CA PHE A 91 -5.02 -10.58 -0.51
C PHE A 91 -5.29 -9.11 -0.19
N LEU A 92 -6.43 -8.81 0.46
CA LEU A 92 -6.76 -7.43 0.82
C LEU A 92 -5.78 -6.83 1.85
N ARG A 93 -5.22 -7.68 2.71
CA ARG A 93 -4.19 -7.28 3.67
C ARG A 93 -2.87 -6.95 2.97
N LEU A 94 -2.55 -7.58 1.84
CA LEU A 94 -1.30 -7.32 1.12
C LEU A 94 -1.27 -5.91 0.52
N PHE A 95 -2.35 -5.45 -0.12
CA PHE A 95 -2.39 -4.08 -0.66
C PHE A 95 -2.24 -3.01 0.43
N ARG A 96 -2.71 -3.30 1.65
CA ARG A 96 -2.50 -2.43 2.82
C ARG A 96 -1.05 -2.45 3.28
N VAL A 97 -0.40 -3.62 3.34
CA VAL A 97 1.03 -3.76 3.64
C VAL A 97 1.89 -3.03 2.59
N MET A 98 1.50 -3.06 1.31
CA MET A 98 2.19 -2.33 0.25
C MET A 98 2.24 -0.81 0.50
N ARG A 99 1.29 -0.25 1.26
CA ARG A 99 1.35 1.18 1.66
C ARG A 99 2.55 1.48 2.55
N LEU A 100 3.10 0.51 3.29
CA LEU A 100 4.34 0.69 4.03
C LEU A 100 5.52 0.96 3.10
N VAL A 101 5.51 0.38 1.91
CA VAL A 101 6.53 0.62 0.88
C VAL A 101 6.49 2.08 0.40
N LYS A 102 5.33 2.76 0.47
CA LYS A 102 5.25 4.20 0.21
C LYS A 102 6.09 5.02 1.20
N LEU A 103 6.35 4.54 2.42
CA LEU A 103 7.25 5.23 3.36
C LEU A 103 8.69 5.28 2.83
N LEU A 104 9.15 4.20 2.18
CA LEU A 104 10.47 4.15 1.55
C LEU A 104 10.57 5.17 0.40
N SER A 105 9.48 5.35 -0.34
CA SER A 105 9.39 6.33 -1.41
C SER A 105 9.29 7.78 -0.92
N ARG A 106 9.04 8.06 0.37
CA ARG A 106 8.90 9.44 0.87
C ARG A 106 10.21 10.08 1.29
N GLY A 107 11.23 9.30 1.62
CA GLY A 107 12.53 9.81 2.04
C GLY A 107 13.53 9.85 0.89
N GLU A 108 14.01 11.04 0.52
CA GLU A 108 15.06 11.20 -0.51
C GLU A 108 16.32 10.40 -0.17
N GLY A 109 16.74 10.39 1.10
CA GLY A 109 17.86 9.58 1.57
C GLY A 109 17.64 8.06 1.38
N ILE A 110 16.41 7.57 1.61
CA ILE A 110 16.07 6.16 1.41
C ILE A 110 16.07 5.80 -0.07
N ARG A 111 15.52 6.67 -0.93
CA ARG A 111 15.56 6.49 -2.39
C ARG A 111 17.01 6.39 -2.88
N THR A 112 17.86 7.31 -2.43
CA THR A 112 19.29 7.31 -2.78
C THR A 112 20.00 6.05 -2.28
N LEU A 113 19.73 5.63 -1.04
CA LEU A 113 20.31 4.40 -0.48
C LEU A 113 19.88 3.13 -1.22
N LEU A 114 18.60 3.02 -1.58
CA LEU A 114 18.11 1.87 -2.36
C LEU A 114 18.74 1.85 -3.76
N TRP A 115 18.88 3.02 -4.38
CA TRP A 115 19.54 3.14 -5.68
C TRP A 115 21.00 2.72 -5.62
N THR A 116 21.77 3.20 -4.63
CA THR A 116 23.18 2.82 -4.47
C THR A 116 23.35 1.35 -4.13
N PHE A 117 22.46 0.79 -3.31
CA PHE A 117 22.44 -0.63 -3.00
C PHE A 117 22.19 -1.49 -4.25
N LEU A 118 21.12 -1.20 -5.00
CA LEU A 118 20.81 -1.93 -6.24
C LEU A 118 21.94 -1.82 -7.27
N LYS A 119 22.53 -0.63 -7.41
CA LYS A 119 23.66 -0.40 -8.30
C LYS A 119 24.87 -1.27 -7.90
N SER A 120 25.16 -1.36 -6.60
CA SER A 120 26.23 -2.22 -6.07
C SER A 120 26.01 -3.70 -6.38
N PHE A 121 24.76 -4.20 -6.36
CA PHE A 121 24.45 -5.57 -6.77
C PHE A 121 24.67 -5.79 -8.26
N GLN A 122 24.21 -4.86 -9.10
CA GLN A 122 24.42 -4.95 -10.54
C GLN A 122 25.91 -4.99 -10.89
N ASP A 123 26.70 -4.10 -10.28
CA ASP A 123 28.15 -4.03 -10.49
C ASP A 123 28.87 -5.31 -10.02
N PHE A 124 28.38 -5.95 -8.95
CA PHE A 124 28.87 -7.26 -8.51
C PHE A 124 28.57 -8.38 -9.52
N TYR A 125 27.34 -8.42 -10.06
CA TYR A 125 26.95 -9.43 -11.05
C TYR A 125 27.72 -9.27 -12.37
N GLU A 126 27.87 -8.04 -12.88
CA GLU A 126 28.66 -7.77 -14.09
C GLU A 126 30.14 -8.15 -13.93
N LYS A 127 30.69 -8.05 -12.71
CA LYS A 127 32.07 -8.49 -12.43
C LYS A 127 32.20 -10.02 -12.42
N LYS A 128 31.16 -10.73 -12.02
CA LYS A 128 31.14 -12.20 -11.99
C LYS A 128 30.99 -12.83 -13.38
N GLU A 129 30.38 -12.12 -14.33
CA GLU A 129 30.22 -12.56 -15.72
C GLU A 129 31.48 -12.35 -16.59
N LYS A 130 32.45 -11.57 -16.08
CA LYS A 130 33.74 -11.28 -16.75
C LYS A 130 34.91 -12.16 -16.28
N ILE A 131 34.66 -13.13 -15.39
CA ILE A 131 35.63 -14.10 -14.86
C ILE A 131 35.20 -15.49 -15.31
#